data_AF-A0AA39E4F1-F1
#
_entry.id   AF-A0AA39E4F1-F1
#
_cell.length_a   1.000
_cell.length_b   1.000
_cell.length_c   1.000
_cell.angle_alpha   90.00
_cell.angle_beta   90.00
_cell.angle_gamma   90.00
#
_symmetry.space_group_name_H-M   'P 1'
#
loop_
_entity.id
_entity.type
_entity.pdbx_description
1 polymer ?
#
loop_
_entity_poly.entity_id
_entity_poly.type
_entity_poly.pdbx_seq_one_letter_code
_entity_poly.pdbx_strand_id
1 'polypeptide(L)'
;MDLIQRSKEDNEIQSFVLEAPWFKSSKSLCVYVSCATLQEVDTSRILSECLCSPAKVGYTEVRKKLYVPHVEDRKCNMRMLKISSINDLVASSTNILEPAPVDCDGNECEDAMQASNPVDLFIIPGNLFILPVHHLQQGP
;
A
#
# COMPACT_ATOMS: atom_id res chain seq x y z
N MET A 1 -14.35 14.28 -13.61
CA MET A 1 -13.58 14.97 -12.56
C MET A 1 -12.53 15.83 -13.26
N ASP A 2 -12.26 17.03 -12.76
CA ASP A 2 -11.13 17.82 -13.28
C ASP A 2 -9.81 17.13 -12.91
N LEU A 3 -8.95 16.90 -13.91
CA LEU A 3 -7.68 16.19 -13.73
C LEU A 3 -6.71 16.97 -12.84
N ILE A 4 -6.77 18.31 -12.89
CA ILE A 4 -5.93 19.18 -12.06
C ILE A 4 -6.37 19.05 -10.60
N GLN A 5 -7.68 19.14 -10.35
CA GLN A 5 -8.23 18.96 -9.01
C GLN A 5 -7.93 17.57 -8.43
N ARG A 6 -8.09 16.49 -9.22
CA ARG A 6 -7.77 15.13 -8.76
C ARG A 6 -6.30 14.98 -8.38
N SER A 7 -5.39 15.45 -9.23
CA SER A 7 -3.95 15.41 -8.95
C SER A 7 -3.59 16.18 -7.67
N LYS A 8 -4.27 17.30 -7.41
CA LYS A 8 -4.09 18.06 -6.17
C LYS A 8 -4.57 17.25 -4.94
N GLU A 9 -5.76 16.68 -5.02
CA GLU A 9 -6.32 15.85 -3.92
C GLU A 9 -5.47 14.61 -3.66
N ASP A 10 -5.03 13.90 -4.70
CA ASP A 10 -4.09 12.77 -4.62
C ASP A 10 -2.80 13.16 -3.87
N ASN A 11 -2.24 14.33 -4.19
CA ASN A 11 -1.04 14.84 -3.55
C ASN A 11 -1.25 15.22 -2.08
N GLU A 12 -2.39 15.81 -1.75
CA GLU A 12 -2.75 16.17 -0.37
C GLU A 12 -2.96 14.91 0.49
N ILE A 13 -3.64 13.89 -0.04
CA ILE A 13 -3.86 12.61 0.64
C ILE A 13 -2.51 11.90 0.88
N GLN A 14 -1.66 11.78 -0.13
CA GLN A 14 -0.35 11.16 0.03
C GLN A 14 0.53 11.91 1.04
N SER A 15 0.54 13.25 1.00
CA SER A 15 1.27 14.06 2.00
C SER A 15 0.74 13.83 3.42
N PHE A 16 -0.57 13.77 3.61
CA PHE A 16 -1.17 13.46 4.92
C PHE A 16 -0.69 12.11 5.46
N VAL A 17 -0.66 11.07 4.62
CA VAL A 17 -0.14 9.74 5.01
C VAL A 17 1.34 9.82 5.36
N LEU A 18 2.17 10.39 4.49
CA LEU A 18 3.63 10.47 4.66
C LEU A 18 4.03 11.27 5.91
N GLU A 19 3.28 12.31 6.25
CA GLU A 19 3.56 13.16 7.40
C GLU A 19 3.08 12.56 8.73
N ALA A 20 2.15 11.61 8.68
CA ALA A 20 1.51 11.06 9.86
C ALA A 20 2.48 10.32 10.79
N PRO A 21 2.38 10.48 12.12
CA PRO A 21 3.22 9.76 13.08
C PRO A 21 3.11 8.24 12.96
N TRP A 22 1.90 7.71 12.71
CA TRP A 22 1.64 6.27 12.56
C TRP A 22 2.29 5.69 11.29
N PHE A 23 2.42 6.48 10.23
CA PHE A 23 3.16 6.06 9.05
C PHE A 23 4.66 6.10 9.33
N LYS A 24 5.16 7.18 9.94
CA LYS A 24 6.60 7.33 10.23
C LYS A 24 7.11 6.24 11.18
N SER A 25 6.34 5.88 12.21
CA SER A 25 6.72 4.86 13.20
C SER A 25 6.59 3.41 12.71
N SER A 26 5.85 3.16 11.61
CA SER A 26 5.68 1.80 11.09
C SER A 26 7.00 1.21 10.57
N LYS A 27 7.09 -0.11 10.58
CA LYS A 27 8.20 -0.88 10.02
C LYS A 27 7.74 -1.75 8.85
N SER A 28 6.43 -1.99 8.75
CA SER A 28 5.82 -2.81 7.70
C SER A 28 4.50 -2.20 7.22
N LEU A 29 4.24 -2.27 5.92
CA LEU A 29 3.05 -1.72 5.27
C LEU A 29 2.53 -2.67 4.19
N CYS A 30 1.23 -2.88 4.15
CA CYS A 30 0.52 -3.40 2.98
C CYS A 30 -0.16 -2.25 2.23
N VAL A 31 0.12 -2.09 0.93
CA VAL A 31 -0.47 -1.02 0.11
C VAL A 31 -0.68 -1.51 -1.33
N TYR A 32 -1.76 -1.06 -1.96
CA TYR A 32 -2.03 -1.35 -3.36
C TYR A 32 -1.21 -0.44 -4.30
N VAL A 33 -0.92 -0.94 -5.50
CA VAL A 33 -0.36 -0.10 -6.58
C VAL A 33 -1.52 0.52 -7.34
N SER A 34 -1.64 1.84 -7.26
CA SER A 34 -2.74 2.57 -7.90
C SER A 34 -2.76 2.36 -9.41
N CYS A 35 -3.94 2.10 -9.98
CA CYS A 35 -4.14 1.95 -11.41
C CYS A 35 -4.94 3.14 -11.98
N ALA A 36 -4.36 3.85 -12.97
CA ALA A 36 -4.98 5.03 -13.54
C ALA A 36 -6.37 4.76 -14.16
N THR A 37 -6.61 3.55 -14.67
CA THR A 37 -7.90 3.17 -15.26
C THR A 37 -8.99 2.96 -14.22
N LEU A 38 -8.63 2.74 -12.96
CA LEU A 38 -9.57 2.50 -11.85
C LEU A 38 -9.97 3.78 -11.11
N GLN A 39 -9.38 4.93 -11.49
CA GLN A 39 -9.63 6.22 -10.84
C GLN A 39 -9.38 6.22 -9.32
N GLU A 40 -8.53 5.32 -8.82
CA GLU A 40 -8.14 5.20 -7.41
C GLU A 40 -7.27 6.39 -6.96
N VAL A 41 -7.07 6.55 -5.65
CA VAL A 41 -6.07 7.51 -5.16
C VAL A 41 -4.69 7.05 -5.61
N ASP A 42 -3.86 7.97 -6.11
CA ASP A 42 -2.46 7.67 -6.42
C ASP A 42 -1.67 7.31 -5.14
N THR A 43 -0.92 6.21 -5.18
CA THR A 43 -0.10 5.73 -4.06
C THR A 43 1.40 5.76 -4.35
N SER A 44 1.80 6.32 -5.50
CA SER A 44 3.18 6.28 -6.01
C SER A 44 4.23 6.88 -5.07
N ARG A 45 3.93 7.98 -4.36
CA ARG A 45 4.85 8.62 -3.40
C ARG A 45 5.01 7.80 -2.13
N ILE A 46 3.95 7.12 -1.69
CA ILE A 46 3.99 6.21 -0.53
C ILE A 46 4.88 5.01 -0.85
N LEU A 47 4.69 4.39 -2.02
CA LEU A 47 5.54 3.30 -2.50
C LEU A 47 7.01 3.74 -2.58
N SER A 48 7.26 4.91 -3.19
CA SER A 48 8.60 5.46 -3.37
C SER A 48 9.29 5.73 -2.02
N GLU A 49 8.58 6.29 -1.04
CA GLU A 49 9.14 6.51 0.30
C GLU A 49 9.54 5.19 0.97
N CYS A 50 8.73 4.13 0.86
CA CYS A 50 9.05 2.84 1.44
C CYS A 50 10.24 2.14 0.73
N LEU A 51 10.35 2.27 -0.59
CA LEU A 51 11.39 1.62 -1.40
C LEU A 51 12.73 2.36 -1.37
N CYS A 52 12.71 3.70 -1.40
CA CYS A 52 13.89 4.53 -1.58
C CYS A 52 14.44 5.11 -0.27
N SER A 53 13.58 5.41 0.72
CA SER A 53 14.00 6.12 1.94
C SER A 53 14.30 5.13 3.08
N PRO A 54 15.57 4.93 3.47
CA PRO A 54 15.87 4.17 4.68
C PRO A 54 15.37 4.93 5.92
N ALA A 55 14.63 4.26 6.80
CA ALA A 55 14.32 4.83 8.10
C ALA A 55 15.57 4.75 8.98
N LYS A 56 15.98 5.89 9.57
CA LYS A 56 17.09 5.92 10.53
C LYS A 56 16.61 5.48 11.90
N VAL A 57 17.04 4.30 12.35
CA VAL A 57 16.82 3.83 13.73
C VAL A 57 18.18 3.69 14.40
N GLY A 58 18.58 4.74 15.13
CA GLY A 58 19.93 4.85 15.68
C GLY A 58 21.00 4.97 14.59
N TYR A 59 21.99 4.08 14.59
CA TYR A 59 23.04 4.01 13.55
C TYR A 59 22.71 3.09 12.37
N THR A 60 21.53 2.46 12.37
CA THR A 60 21.15 1.47 11.37
C THR A 60 20.07 2.04 10.45
N GLU A 61 20.30 1.96 9.15
CA GLU A 61 19.32 2.29 8.12
C GLU A 61 18.45 1.05 7.88
N VAL A 62 17.18 1.12 8.30
CA VAL A 62 16.21 0.03 8.12
C VAL A 62 15.10 0.53 7.21
N ARG A 63 14.95 -0.08 6.04
CA ARG A 63 13.81 0.21 5.15
C ARG A 63 12.54 -0.44 5.70
N LYS A 64 11.39 0.23 5.48
CA LYS A 64 10.10 -0.37 5.78
C LYS A 64 9.88 -1.59 4.88
N LYS A 65 9.37 -2.69 5.43
CA LYS A 65 8.91 -3.82 4.62
C LYS A 65 7.64 -3.41 3.89
N LEU A 66 7.67 -3.48 2.56
CA LEU A 66 6.55 -3.11 1.71
C LEU A 66 5.95 -4.36 1.10
N TYR A 67 4.66 -4.60 1.36
CA TYR A 67 3.89 -5.69 0.78
C TYR A 67 2.83 -5.14 -0.16
N VAL A 68 2.65 -5.81 -1.29
CA VAL A 68 1.68 -5.44 -2.33
C VAL A 68 0.74 -6.64 -2.58
N PRO A 69 -0.56 -6.40 -2.83
CA PRO A 69 -1.50 -7.45 -3.21
C PRO A 69 -1.07 -8.20 -4.48
N HIS A 70 -1.03 -9.53 -4.40
CA HIS A 70 -0.94 -10.48 -5.52
C HIS A 70 -2.25 -11.25 -5.59
N VAL A 71 -2.98 -11.13 -6.71
CA VAL A 71 -4.30 -11.73 -6.86
C VAL A 71 -4.19 -13.10 -7.54
N GLU A 72 -4.61 -14.14 -6.83
CA GLU A 72 -4.70 -15.49 -7.38
C GLU A 72 -6.14 -15.76 -7.84
N ASP A 73 -6.53 -15.20 -9.01
CA ASP A 73 -7.91 -15.23 -9.53
C ASP A 73 -8.56 -16.62 -9.46
N ARG A 74 -7.82 -17.66 -9.87
CA ARG A 74 -8.33 -19.04 -9.91
C ARG A 74 -8.64 -19.62 -8.53
N LYS A 75 -8.02 -19.07 -7.48
CA LYS A 75 -8.21 -19.50 -6.08
C LYS A 75 -9.13 -18.56 -5.30
N CYS A 76 -9.60 -17.47 -5.92
CA CYS A 76 -10.30 -16.38 -5.25
C CYS A 76 -9.55 -15.91 -3.99
N ASN A 77 -8.22 -15.89 -4.06
CA ASN A 77 -7.34 -15.60 -2.94
C ASN A 77 -6.45 -14.40 -3.26
N MET A 78 -6.05 -13.67 -2.23
CA MET A 78 -5.13 -12.54 -2.35
C MET A 78 -4.02 -12.73 -1.33
N ARG A 79 -2.77 -12.73 -1.80
CA ARG A 79 -1.59 -12.74 -0.94
C ARG A 79 -0.98 -11.36 -0.91
N MET A 80 -0.32 -11.03 0.20
CA MET A 80 0.43 -9.79 0.33
C MET A 80 1.90 -10.14 0.24
N LEU A 81 2.52 -9.91 -0.93
CA LEU A 81 3.90 -10.30 -1.18
C LEU A 81 4.83 -9.11 -1.03
N LYS A 82 5.97 -9.33 -0.38
CA LYS A 82 6.98 -8.31 -0.18
C LYS A 82 7.63 -7.94 -1.52
N ILE A 83 7.82 -6.64 -1.74
CA ILE A 83 8.67 -6.12 -2.80
C ILE A 83 9.87 -5.38 -2.21
N SER A 84 10.99 -5.45 -2.91
CA SER A 84 12.23 -4.73 -2.62
C SER A 84 12.52 -3.66 -3.67
N SER A 85 11.91 -3.78 -4.85
CA SER A 85 12.04 -2.89 -6.00
C SER A 85 10.75 -2.79 -6.80
N ILE A 86 10.60 -1.74 -7.60
CA ILE A 86 9.52 -1.64 -8.58
C ILE A 86 9.61 -2.74 -9.66
N ASN A 87 10.81 -3.29 -9.88
CA ASN A 87 11.05 -4.36 -10.86
C ASN A 87 10.46 -5.72 -10.43
N ASP A 88 10.03 -5.84 -9.17
CA ASP A 88 9.36 -7.04 -8.67
C ASP A 88 7.89 -7.11 -9.13
N LEU A 89 7.37 -6.00 -9.68
CA LEU A 89 6.00 -5.88 -10.14
C LEU A 89 5.85 -6.29 -11.61
N VAL A 90 4.79 -7.02 -11.89
CA VAL A 90 4.37 -7.44 -13.23
C VAL A 90 2.93 -7.00 -13.47
N ALA A 91 2.59 -6.71 -14.73
CA ALA A 91 1.22 -6.39 -15.08
C ALA A 91 0.34 -7.65 -15.04
N SER A 92 -0.71 -7.59 -14.24
CA SER A 92 -1.79 -8.59 -14.23
C SER A 92 -2.67 -8.48 -15.49
N SER A 93 -3.62 -9.41 -15.65
CA SER A 93 -4.61 -9.38 -16.74
C SER A 93 -5.54 -8.17 -16.71
N THR A 94 -5.59 -7.42 -15.60
CA THR A 94 -6.37 -6.17 -15.45
C THR A 94 -5.51 -4.91 -15.62
N ASN A 95 -4.24 -5.06 -16.04
CA ASN A 95 -3.22 -3.99 -16.14
C ASN A 95 -2.86 -3.33 -14.80
N ILE A 96 -3.26 -3.93 -13.68
CA ILE A 96 -2.77 -3.54 -12.36
C ILE A 96 -1.41 -4.20 -12.16
N LEU A 97 -0.44 -3.45 -11.64
CA LEU A 97 0.86 -3.99 -11.28
C LEU A 97 0.75 -4.75 -9.95
N GLU A 98 1.16 -6.01 -9.96
CA GLU A 98 1.18 -6.88 -8.79
C GLU A 98 2.55 -7.58 -8.69
N PRO A 99 3.01 -7.94 -7.49
CA PRO A 99 4.28 -8.64 -7.34
C PRO A 99 4.19 -10.04 -7.92
N ALA A 100 5.24 -10.48 -8.60
CA ALA A 100 5.40 -11.88 -8.95
C ALA A 100 5.69 -12.72 -7.68
N PRO A 101 5.40 -14.04 -7.67
CA PRO A 101 5.78 -14.92 -6.57
C PRO A 101 7.30 -15.01 -6.33
N VAL A 102 8.09 -14.66 -7.34
CA VAL A 102 9.55 -14.63 -7.32
C VAL A 102 9.99 -13.22 -7.69
N ASP A 103 10.90 -12.63 -6.91
CA ASP A 103 11.41 -11.28 -7.10
C ASP A 103 12.37 -11.16 -8.31
N CYS A 104 12.82 -9.94 -8.62
CA CYS A 104 13.73 -9.73 -9.76
C CYS A 104 15.12 -10.37 -9.58
N ASP A 105 15.48 -10.77 -8.35
CA ASP A 105 16.73 -11.44 -8.01
C ASP A 105 16.59 -12.98 -8.02
N GLY A 106 15.38 -13.50 -8.24
CA GLY A 106 15.10 -14.94 -8.30
C GLY A 106 14.73 -15.59 -6.97
N ASN A 107 14.45 -14.82 -5.92
CA ASN A 107 14.04 -15.34 -4.61
C ASN A 107 12.53 -15.38 -4.46
N GLU A 108 12.00 -16.32 -3.68
CA GLU A 108 10.58 -16.34 -3.33
C GLU A 108 10.22 -15.09 -2.50
N CYS A 109 9.18 -14.38 -2.92
CA CYS A 109 8.70 -13.20 -2.22
C CYS A 109 8.08 -13.60 -0.87
N GLU A 110 8.52 -12.94 0.21
CA GLU A 110 7.98 -13.14 1.56
C GLU A 110 6.47 -12.82 1.59
N ASP A 111 5.64 -13.75 2.04
CA ASP A 111 4.20 -13.54 2.28
C ASP A 111 3.98 -12.90 3.66
N ALA A 112 3.23 -11.80 3.71
CA ALA A 112 2.92 -11.10 4.96
C ALA A 112 2.25 -12.00 6.01
N MET A 113 1.48 -13.01 5.60
CA MET A 113 0.83 -13.96 6.50
C MET A 113 1.81 -14.98 7.10
N GLN A 114 2.98 -15.16 6.47
CA GLN A 114 4.06 -16.04 6.92
C GLN A 114 5.24 -15.28 7.54
N ALA A 115 5.19 -13.94 7.52
CA ALA A 115 6.24 -13.09 8.03
C ALA A 115 6.43 -13.28 9.55
N SER A 116 7.68 -13.18 10.01
CA SER A 116 8.02 -13.33 11.43
C SER A 116 7.51 -12.18 12.31
N ASN A 117 7.20 -11.04 11.70
CA ASN A 117 6.74 -9.84 12.38
C ASN A 117 5.40 -9.41 11.79
N PRO A 118 4.47 -8.89 12.59
CA PRO A 118 3.19 -8.41 12.10
C PRO A 118 3.35 -7.23 11.12
N VAL A 119 2.32 -7.05 10.29
CA VAL A 119 2.18 -5.84 9.47
C VAL A 119 1.62 -4.71 10.34
N ASP A 120 2.29 -3.56 10.37
CA ASP A 120 1.90 -2.43 11.22
C ASP A 120 0.74 -1.62 10.62
N LEU A 121 0.65 -1.53 9.29
CA LEU A 121 -0.30 -0.66 8.59
C LEU A 121 -0.83 -1.29 7.30
N PHE A 122 -2.13 -1.12 7.05
CA PHE A 122 -2.80 -1.49 5.80
C PHE A 122 -3.42 -0.25 5.17
N ILE A 123 -3.09 0.01 3.90
CA ILE A 123 -3.76 1.00 3.05
C ILE A 123 -4.61 0.21 2.07
N ILE A 124 -5.92 0.29 2.24
CA ILE A 124 -6.89 -0.55 1.54
C ILE A 124 -7.58 0.30 0.46
N PRO A 125 -7.63 -0.17 -0.80
CA PRO A 125 -8.40 0.50 -1.84
C PRO A 125 -9.89 0.34 -1.59
N GLY A 126 -10.71 1.29 -2.05
CA GLY A 126 -12.16 1.18 -1.95
C GLY A 126 -12.89 2.27 -2.70
N ASN A 127 -14.08 1.93 -3.20
CA ASN A 127 -14.89 2.86 -4.00
C ASN A 127 -15.78 3.77 -3.15
N LEU A 128 -16.16 3.32 -1.95
CA LEU A 128 -17.06 4.04 -1.06
C LEU A 128 -16.73 3.72 0.40
N PHE A 129 -16.52 4.78 1.17
CA PHE A 129 -16.37 4.72 2.62
C PHE A 129 -17.44 5.62 3.25
N ILE A 130 -18.29 5.05 4.10
CA ILE A 130 -19.35 5.78 4.80
C ILE A 130 -18.96 5.88 6.27
N LEU A 131 -18.93 7.10 6.80
CA LEU A 131 -18.72 7.30 8.23
C LEU A 131 -19.94 6.79 9.01
N PRO A 132 -19.75 6.04 10.10
CA PRO A 132 -20.87 5.60 10.93
C PRO A 132 -21.61 6.83 11.49
N VAL A 133 -22.91 6.89 11.24
CA VAL A 133 -23.78 7.92 11.82
C VAL A 133 -24.11 7.52 13.24
N HIS A 134 -23.52 8.19 14.23
CA HIS A 134 -23.96 8.05 15.61
C HIS A 134 -25.25 8.86 15.79
N HIS A 135 -26.41 8.19 15.73
CA HIS A 135 -27.66 8.75 16.23
C HIS A 135 -27.58 8.85 17.77
N LEU A 136 -27.34 10.05 18.28
CA LEU A 136 -27.62 10.37 19.68
C LEU A 136 -29.14 10.29 19.85
N GLN A 137 -29.63 9.21 20.49
CA GLN A 137 -30.97 9.23 21.06
C GLN A 137 -31.02 10.35 22.10
N GLN A 138 -31.78 11.40 21.84
CA GLN A 138 -32.27 12.23 22.93
C GLN A 138 -33.25 11.36 23.72
N GLY A 139 -32.81 10.90 24.89
CA GLY A 139 -33.68 10.29 25.88
C GLY A 139 -34.75 11.28 26.35
N PRO A 140 -35.85 10.77 26.95
CA PRO A 140 -37.10 11.47 27.17
C PRO A 140 -36.98 12.73 28.03
#